data_AF-A0A2T5TXJ9-F1
#
_entry.id   AF-A0A2T5TXJ9-F1
#
_cell.length_a   1.000
_cell.length_b   1.000
_cell.length_c   1.000
_cell.angle_alpha   90.00
_cell.angle_beta   90.00
_cell.angle_gamma   90.00
#
_symmetry.space_group_name_H-M   'P 1'
#
loop_
_entity.id
_entity.type
_entity.pdbx_description
1 polymer ?
#
loop_
_entity_poly.entity_id
_entity_poly.type
_entity_poly.pdbx_seq_one_letter_code
_entity_poly.pdbx_strand_id
1 'polypeptide(L)'
;MKKFLPFSAVLIVCGCQQEVAVPTAQELIANRPLLKEWQTKCDTGQYSHLTAEQKPRYCSTTEEANISVTEAAAAKSASDFYNANTRRK
;
A
#
# COMPACT_ATOMS: atom_id res chain seq x y z
N MET A 1 30.70 35.59 -34.34
CA MET A 1 29.71 34.93 -33.46
C MET A 1 29.69 33.44 -33.81
N LYS A 2 30.25 32.57 -32.96
CA LYS A 2 30.46 31.15 -33.28
C LYS A 2 29.77 30.30 -32.22
N LYS A 3 28.86 29.46 -32.69
CA LYS A 3 27.91 28.60 -31.96
C LYS A 3 28.64 27.43 -31.32
N PHE A 4 28.37 27.12 -30.05
CA PHE A 4 28.44 25.75 -29.53
C PHE A 4 27.44 25.59 -28.38
N LEU A 5 26.39 24.81 -28.64
CA LEU A 5 25.46 24.25 -27.64
C LEU A 5 26.08 22.93 -27.15
N PRO A 6 26.48 22.80 -25.87
CA PRO A 6 26.73 21.48 -25.32
C PRO A 6 25.41 20.85 -24.90
N PHE A 7 24.94 19.92 -25.75
CA PHE A 7 24.12 18.79 -25.35
C PHE A 7 24.84 18.04 -24.22
N SER A 8 24.46 18.30 -22.97
CA SER A 8 24.78 17.42 -21.85
C SER A 8 23.48 16.97 -21.21
N ALA A 9 22.98 15.87 -21.77
CA ALA A 9 21.97 15.02 -21.16
C ALA A 9 22.54 14.45 -19.85
N VAL A 10 22.31 15.17 -18.75
CA VAL A 10 22.48 14.62 -17.41
C VAL A 10 21.12 14.05 -17.02
N LEU A 11 20.81 12.87 -17.55
CA LEU A 11 19.80 11.98 -16.98
C LEU A 11 20.38 11.42 -15.68
N ILE A 12 20.40 12.25 -14.63
CA ILE A 12 20.40 11.72 -13.27
C ILE A 12 19.02 11.13 -13.09
N VAL A 13 18.90 9.84 -13.43
CA VAL A 13 17.81 9.02 -12.92
C VAL A 13 17.84 9.21 -11.42
N CYS A 14 16.74 9.78 -10.94
CA CYS A 14 16.42 10.07 -9.56
C CYS A 14 16.64 8.80 -8.72
N GLY A 15 17.84 8.66 -8.15
CA GLY A 15 18.12 7.72 -7.08
C GLY A 15 17.51 8.23 -5.79
N CYS A 16 16.20 8.41 -5.75
CA CYS A 16 15.47 8.48 -4.50
C CYS A 16 15.50 7.08 -3.91
N GLN A 17 16.58 6.76 -3.20
CA GLN A 17 16.53 5.79 -2.11
C GLN A 17 15.68 6.45 -1.02
N GLN A 18 14.38 6.61 -1.30
CA GLN A 18 13.41 7.02 -0.31
C GLN A 18 13.36 5.86 0.65
N GLU A 19 13.89 6.07 1.85
CA GLU A 19 13.58 5.26 3.00
C GLU A 19 12.07 5.30 3.14
N VAL A 20 11.40 4.31 2.56
CA VAL A 20 9.95 4.25 2.55
C VAL A 20 9.55 3.92 3.97
N ALA A 21 9.14 4.93 4.72
CA ALA A 21 8.59 4.74 6.06
C ALA A 21 7.39 3.79 5.94
N VAL A 22 7.52 2.59 6.52
CA VAL A 22 6.44 1.59 6.55
C VAL A 22 5.36 2.10 7.48
N PRO A 23 4.14 2.36 6.98
CA PRO A 23 3.02 2.75 7.82
C PRO A 23 2.71 1.62 8.79
N THR A 24 2.27 1.99 9.98
CA THR A 24 1.79 1.03 10.97
C THR A 24 0.52 0.35 10.47
N ALA A 25 0.23 -0.86 10.98
CA ALA A 25 -1.02 -1.55 10.67
C ALA A 25 -2.25 -0.69 10.98
N GLN A 26 -2.21 0.11 12.05
CA GLN A 26 -3.33 1.01 12.40
C GLN A 26 -3.55 2.10 11.34
N GLU A 27 -2.48 2.70 10.80
CA GLU A 27 -2.59 3.71 9.75
C GLU A 27 -3.14 3.13 8.45
N LEU A 28 -2.73 1.91 8.10
CA LEU A 28 -3.26 1.20 6.92
C LEU A 28 -4.75 0.85 7.10
N ILE A 29 -5.15 0.37 8.29
CA ILE A 29 -6.56 0.08 8.60
C ILE A 29 -7.41 1.35 8.55
N ALA A 30 -6.90 2.46 9.10
CA ALA A 30 -7.57 3.75 9.11
C ALA A 30 -7.67 4.37 7.70
N ASN A 31 -6.72 4.07 6.81
CA ASN A 31 -6.63 4.64 5.48
C ASN A 31 -6.72 3.55 4.38
N ARG A 32 -7.96 3.19 4.04
CA ARG A 32 -8.29 2.22 2.97
C ARG A 32 -7.56 2.44 1.64
N PRO A 33 -7.48 3.66 1.06
CA PRO A 33 -6.76 3.84 -0.20
C PRO A 33 -5.24 3.61 -0.05
N LEU A 34 -4.66 3.99 1.09
CA LEU A 34 -3.26 3.69 1.40
C LEU A 34 -3.02 2.18 1.52
N LEU A 35 -3.89 1.45 2.21
CA LEU A 35 -3.82 -0.02 2.29
C LEU A 35 -3.84 -0.67 0.91
N LYS A 36 -4.75 -0.24 0.03
CA LYS A 36 -4.85 -0.77 -1.34
C LYS A 36 -3.59 -0.49 -2.16
N GLU A 37 -3.03 0.70 -2.02
CA GLU A 37 -1.77 1.08 -2.68
C GLU A 37 -0.64 0.15 -2.22
N TRP A 38 -0.48 -0.03 -0.91
CA TRP A 38 0.55 -0.89 -0.33
C TRP A 38 0.39 -2.36 -0.72
N GLN A 39 -0.84 -2.86 -0.73
CA GLN A 39 -1.14 -4.20 -1.20
C GLN A 39 -0.77 -4.37 -2.68
N THR A 40 -1.14 -3.40 -3.52
CA THR A 40 -0.76 -3.40 -4.94
C THR A 40 0.75 -3.41 -5.11
N LYS A 41 1.50 -2.66 -4.29
CA LYS A 41 2.97 -2.64 -4.34
C LYS A 41 3.61 -3.98 -3.95
N CYS A 42 3.00 -4.70 -3.01
CA CYS A 42 3.37 -6.06 -2.65
C CYS A 42 3.07 -7.07 -3.79
N ASP A 43 1.90 -6.96 -4.41
CA ASP A 43 1.43 -7.89 -5.44
C ASP A 43 2.11 -7.70 -6.80
N THR A 44 2.34 -6.45 -7.21
CA THR A 44 2.89 -6.10 -8.54
C THR A 44 4.41 -6.26 -8.64
N GLY A 45 5.06 -6.71 -7.56
CA GLY A 45 6.52 -6.81 -7.52
C GLY A 45 7.20 -5.45 -7.52
N GLN A 46 6.49 -4.36 -7.23
CA GLN A 46 7.09 -3.02 -7.12
C GLN A 46 8.13 -2.99 -5.99
N TYR A 47 7.97 -3.84 -4.97
CA TYR A 47 8.95 -4.10 -3.91
C TYR A 47 9.98 -5.20 -4.23
N SER A 48 10.13 -5.63 -5.48
CA SER A 48 11.15 -6.61 -5.89
C SER A 48 12.59 -6.11 -5.71
N HIS A 49 12.79 -4.79 -5.72
CA HIS A 49 14.08 -4.14 -5.48
C HIS A 49 14.41 -3.96 -3.99
N LEU A 50 13.43 -4.19 -3.09
CA LEU A 50 13.67 -4.14 -1.66
C LEU A 50 14.47 -5.35 -1.21
N THR A 51 15.25 -5.19 -0.14
CA THR A 51 16.03 -6.31 0.41
C THR A 51 15.11 -7.42 0.91
N ALA A 52 15.65 -8.63 1.06
CA ALA A 52 14.94 -9.78 1.60
C ALA A 52 14.43 -9.56 3.04
N GLU A 53 14.93 -8.55 3.76
CA GLU A 53 14.48 -8.17 5.10
C GLU A 53 13.39 -7.08 5.05
N GLN A 54 13.49 -6.15 4.08
CA GLN A 54 12.54 -5.06 3.92
C GLN A 54 11.23 -5.57 3.31
N LYS A 55 11.26 -6.31 2.21
CA LYS A 55 10.05 -6.81 1.55
C LYS A 55 9.06 -7.51 2.51
N PRO A 56 9.46 -8.50 3.32
CA PRO A 56 8.52 -9.15 4.24
C PRO A 56 7.99 -8.19 5.31
N ARG A 57 8.81 -7.27 5.84
CA ARG A 57 8.36 -6.28 6.84
C ARG A 57 7.26 -5.34 6.30
N TYR A 58 7.36 -4.99 5.03
CA TYR A 58 6.42 -4.08 4.35
C TYR A 58 5.12 -4.81 4.02
N CYS A 59 5.22 -6.05 3.53
CA CYS A 59 4.05 -6.84 3.13
C CYS A 59 3.34 -7.52 4.29
N SER A 60 4.03 -7.92 5.36
CA SER A 60 3.39 -8.52 6.55
C SER A 60 2.44 -7.55 7.24
N THR A 61 2.89 -6.32 7.47
CA THR A 61 2.07 -5.26 8.08
C THR A 61 0.84 -4.93 7.22
N THR A 62 1.01 -4.95 5.90
CA THR A 62 -0.07 -4.72 4.94
C THR A 62 -1.06 -5.88 4.93
N GLU A 63 -0.58 -7.12 5.01
CA GLU A 63 -1.40 -8.32 5.06
C GLU A 63 -2.22 -8.37 6.35
N GLU A 64 -1.60 -8.11 7.51
CA GLU A 64 -2.29 -8.00 8.80
C GLU A 64 -3.41 -6.94 8.79
N ALA A 65 -3.12 -5.76 8.22
CA ALA A 65 -4.10 -4.70 8.07
C ALA A 65 -5.25 -5.12 7.13
N ASN A 66 -4.95 -5.82 6.04
CA ASN A 66 -5.96 -6.29 5.09
C ASN A 66 -6.86 -7.37 5.68
N ILE A 67 -6.30 -8.32 6.45
CA ILE A 67 -7.07 -9.33 7.18
C ILE A 67 -8.02 -8.62 8.15
N SER A 68 -7.51 -7.69 8.96
CA SER A 68 -8.31 -6.94 9.94
C SER A 68 -9.49 -6.19 9.31
N VAL A 69 -9.26 -5.51 8.18
CA VAL A 69 -10.32 -4.79 7.44
C VAL A 69 -11.36 -5.77 6.86
N THR A 70 -10.91 -6.92 6.37
CA THR A 70 -11.78 -7.96 5.80
C THR A 70 -12.67 -8.58 6.88
N GLU A 71 -12.10 -8.91 8.03
CA GLU A 71 -12.84 -9.43 9.20
C GLU A 71 -13.87 -8.43 9.70
N ALA A 72 -13.50 -7.15 9.84
CA ALA A 72 -14.42 -6.09 10.24
C ALA A 72 -15.57 -5.92 9.24
N ALA A 73 -15.29 -6.01 7.94
CA ALA A 73 -16.30 -5.95 6.90
C ALA A 73 -17.26 -7.16 6.95
N ALA A 74 -16.73 -8.36 7.17
CA ALA A 74 -17.53 -9.57 7.32
C ALA A 74 -18.45 -9.50 8.56
N ALA A 75 -17.91 -9.04 9.70
CA ALA A 75 -18.68 -8.83 10.92
C ALA A 75 -19.81 -7.80 10.74
N LYS A 76 -19.51 -6.70 10.02
CA LYS A 76 -20.53 -5.71 9.66
C LYS A 76 -21.61 -6.31 8.76
N SER A 77 -21.24 -7.09 7.75
CA SER A 77 -22.20 -7.75 6.86
C SER A 77 -23.14 -8.69 7.63
N ALA A 78 -22.60 -9.49 8.56
CA ALA A 78 -23.41 -10.39 9.39
C ALA A 78 -24.41 -9.63 10.28
N SER A 79 -23.97 -8.53 10.91
CA SER A 79 -24.85 -7.70 11.74
C SER A 79 -25.90 -6.93 10.92
N ASP A 80 -25.55 -6.43 9.73
CA ASP A 80 -26.49 -5.77 8.82
C ASP A 80 -27.55 -6.77 8.32
N PHE A 81 -27.16 -8.02 8.02
CA PHE A 81 -28.08 -9.10 7.65
C PHE A 81 -29.05 -9.44 8.79
N TYR A 82 -28.54 -9.57 10.02
CA TYR A 82 -29.38 -9.83 11.19
C TYR A 82 -30.39 -8.69 11.44
N ASN A 83 -29.92 -7.43 11.39
CA ASN A 83 -30.79 -6.26 11.55
C ASN A 83 -31.86 -6.18 10.45
N ALA A 84 -31.50 -6.44 9.19
CA ALA A 84 -32.44 -6.42 8.08
C ALA A 84 -33.54 -7.47 8.21
N ASN A 85 -33.21 -8.67 8.72
CA ASN A 85 -34.19 -9.74 8.91
C ASN A 85 -35.02 -9.61 10.19
N THR A 86 -34.48 -9.01 11.25
CA THR A 86 -35.23 -8.78 12.49
C THR A 86 -36.19 -7.60 12.41
N ARG A 87 -35.87 -6.57 11.60
CA ARG A 87 -36.79 -5.43 11.33
C ARG A 87 -37.89 -5.72 10.31
N ARG A 88 -37.83 -6.84 9.61
CA ARG A 88 -38.86 -7.28 8.65
C ARG A 88 -39.99 -8.11 9.29
N LYS A 89 -39.94 -8.35 10.61
CA LYS A 89 -41.04 -8.92 11.39
C LYS A 89 -41.84 -7.81 12.05
#